data_AF-A0A3N9N4M1-F1
#
_entry.id   AF-A0A3N9N4M1-F1
#
_cell.length_a   1.000
_cell.length_b   1.000
_cell.length_c   1.000
_cell.angle_alpha   90.00
_cell.angle_beta   90.00
_cell.angle_gamma   90.00
#
_symmetry.space_group_name_H-M   'P 1'
#
loop_
_entity.id
_entity.type
_entity.pdbx_description
1 polymer ?
#
loop_
_entity_poly.entity_id
_entity_poly.type
_entity_poly.pdbx_seq_one_letter_code
_entity_poly.pdbx_strand_id
1 'polypeptide(L)' 'MLQTIQSDIVVDVVGETCPVPLVEMRKAVMKAKKGDIIEVKGTHPASKQEIPMAVDSLGLELLGIREEDQVWHIFIQK' A
#
# COMPACT_ATOMS: atom_id res chain seq x y z
N MET A 1 -12.77 -19.61 -1.32
CA MET A 1 -12.54 -18.76 -2.51
C MET A 1 -11.73 -17.56 -2.06
N LEU A 2 -10.40 -17.64 -2.14
CA LEU A 2 -9.54 -16.49 -1.85
C LEU A 2 -9.52 -15.62 -3.10
N GLN A 3 -10.13 -14.44 -3.04
CA GLN A 3 -9.95 -13.44 -4.09
C GLN A 3 -8.50 -12.98 -4.04
N THR A 4 -7.69 -13.54 -4.93
CA THR A 4 -6.34 -13.06 -5.26
C THR A 4 -6.52 -11.70 -5.91
N ILE A 5 -6.37 -10.63 -5.14
CA ILE A 5 -6.19 -9.30 -5.72
C ILE A 5 -4.83 -9.37 -6.41
N GLN A 6 -4.82 -9.36 -7.73
CA GLN A 6 -3.59 -9.42 -8.50
C GLN A 6 -2.89 -8.06 -8.38
N SER A 7 -1.89 -7.96 -7.51
CA SER A 7 -1.07 -6.76 -7.35
C SER A 7 0.01 -6.73 -8.45
N ASP A 8 0.02 -5.69 -9.27
CA ASP A 8 1.06 -5.44 -10.26
C ASP A 8 2.36 -4.98 -9.61
N ILE A 9 2.26 -4.26 -8.49
CA ILE A 9 3.41 -3.73 -7.75
C ILE A 9 3.27 -4.08 -6.28
N VAL A 10 4.29 -4.71 -5.71
CA VAL A 10 4.35 -5.03 -4.26
C VAL A 10 5.45 -4.20 -3.63
N VAL A 11 5.11 -3.49 -2.56
CA VAL A 11 5.99 -2.64 -1.75
C VAL A 11 6.11 -3.27 -0.37
N ASP A 12 7.27 -3.86 -0.10
CA ASP A 12 7.59 -4.45 1.19
C ASP A 12 8.32 -3.43 2.08
N VAL A 13 7.66 -3.00 3.14
CA VAL A 13 8.17 -2.03 4.12
C VAL A 13 8.01 -2.58 5.54
N VAL A 14 7.99 -3.91 5.68
CA VAL A 14 7.95 -4.60 6.96
C VAL A 14 9.22 -4.26 7.76
N GLY A 15 9.03 -3.78 9.00
CA GLY A 15 10.14 -3.35 9.87
C GLY A 15 10.67 -1.95 9.59
N GLU A 16 10.20 -1.29 8.53
CA GLU A 16 10.58 0.08 8.21
C GLU A 16 9.64 1.08 8.92
N THR A 17 10.21 2.20 9.37
CA THR A 17 9.47 3.28 10.04
C THR A 17 9.30 4.50 9.14
N CYS A 18 8.34 5.36 9.47
CA CYS A 18 8.13 6.64 8.78
C CYS A 18 9.46 7.42 8.70
N PRO A 19 9.83 7.99 7.53
CA PRO A 19 9.02 8.22 6.33
C PRO A 19 9.14 7.14 5.23
N VAL A 20 9.83 6.03 5.48
CA VAL A 20 10.17 5.07 4.40
C VAL A 20 8.93 4.45 3.72
N PRO A 21 7.91 3.97 4.46
CA PRO A 21 6.68 3.42 3.87
C PRO A 21 5.98 4.38 2.90
N LEU A 22 5.92 5.66 3.26
CA LEU A 22 5.29 6.70 2.46
C LEU A 22 6.08 6.98 1.17
N VAL A 23 7.41 7.02 1.27
CA VAL A 23 8.29 7.28 0.12
C VAL A 23 8.25 6.12 -0.87
N GLU A 24 8.35 4.88 -0.40
CA GLU A 24 8.31 3.70 -1.26
C GLU A 24 6.94 3.53 -1.92
N MET A 25 5.86 3.76 -1.17
CA MET A 25 4.50 3.82 -1.73
C MET A 25 4.40 4.87 -2.84
N ARG A 26 4.88 6.11 -2.61
CA ARG A 26 4.88 7.16 -3.65
C ARG A 26 5.70 6.78 -4.88
N LYS A 27 6.87 6.14 -4.69
CA LYS A 27 7.69 5.64 -5.82
C LYS A 27 6.95 4.57 -6.62
N ALA A 28 6.28 3.64 -5.94
CA ALA A 28 5.46 2.62 -6.58
C ALA A 28 4.30 3.24 -7.37
N VAL A 29 3.57 4.18 -6.76
CA VAL A 29 2.53 4.96 -7.45
C VAL A 29 3.09 5.67 -8.66
N MET A 30 4.25 6.33 -8.59
CA MET A 30 4.82 7.02 -9.74
C MET A 30 5.16 6.06 -10.89
N LYS A 31 5.60 4.84 -10.58
CA LYS A 31 5.93 3.79 -11.56
C LYS A 31 4.70 3.05 -12.11
N ALA A 32 3.63 2.96 -11.32
CA ALA A 32 2.37 2.34 -11.71
C ALA A 32 1.73 3.06 -12.91
N LYS A 33 1.00 2.30 -13.72
CA LYS A 33 0.12 2.81 -14.77
C LYS A 33 -1.30 2.94 -14.22
N LYS A 34 -2.15 3.67 -14.95
CA LYS A 34 -3.56 3.80 -14.61
C LYS A 34 -4.23 2.42 -14.71
N GLY A 35 -4.85 1.98 -13.62
CA GLY A 35 -5.45 0.66 -13.46
C GLY A 35 -4.58 -0.37 -12.73
N ASP A 36 -3.28 -0.11 -12.53
CA ASP A 36 -2.40 -1.03 -11.81
C ASP A 36 -2.75 -1.07 -10.32
N ILE A 37 -2.60 -2.25 -9.73
CA ILE A 37 -2.83 -2.47 -8.30
C ILE A 37 -1.51 -2.54 -7.55
N ILE A 38 -1.37 -1.71 -6.53
CA ILE A 38 -0.21 -1.61 -5.65
C ILE A 38 -0.57 -2.22 -4.31
N GLU A 39 0.18 -3.22 -3.89
CA GLU A 39 0.09 -3.81 -2.56
C GLU A 39 1.25 -3.27 -1.70
N VAL A 40 0.93 -2.60 -0.60
CA VAL A 40 1.91 -2.12 0.38
C VAL A 40 1.76 -2.93 1.66
N LYS A 41 2.82 -3.62 2.06
CA LYS A 41 2.82 -4.45 3.27
C LYS A 41 3.81 -3.95 4.31
N GLY A 42 3.38 -3.90 5.56
CA GLY A 42 4.19 -3.40 6.66
C GLY A 42 3.65 -3.81 8.02
N THR A 43 4.40 -3.51 9.07
CA THR A 43 4.04 -3.86 10.46
C THR A 43 3.89 -2.63 11.35
N HIS A 44 4.26 -1.44 10.85
CA HIS A 44 4.24 -0.22 11.65
C HIS A 44 2.83 0.38 11.75
N PRO A 45 2.26 0.56 12.96
CA PRO A 45 0.87 1.00 13.13
C PRO A 45 0.63 2.44 12.66
N ALA A 46 1.61 3.35 12.77
CA ALA A 46 1.44 4.71 12.29
C ALA A 46 1.30 4.74 10.75
N SER A 47 2.13 3.95 10.05
CA SER A 47 2.10 3.87 8.58
C SER A 47 0.81 3.26 8.04
N LYS A 48 0.16 2.38 8.81
CA LYS A 48 -1.17 1.86 8.48
C LYS A 48 -2.22 2.97 8.34
N GLN A 49 -2.09 4.07 9.08
CA GLN A 49 -3.00 5.21 9.00
C GLN A 49 -2.51 6.28 8.01
N GLU A 50 -1.20 6.51 7.93
CA GLU A 50 -0.62 7.51 7.04
C GLU A 50 -0.76 7.16 5.55
N ILE A 51 -0.61 5.87 5.19
CA ILE A 51 -0.70 5.44 3.79
C ILE A 51 -2.09 5.74 3.19
N PRO A 52 -3.22 5.31 3.80
CA PRO A 52 -4.55 5.65 3.30
C PRO A 52 -4.79 7.15 3.15
N MET A 53 -4.31 7.96 4.11
CA MET A 53 -4.42 9.43 4.03
C MET A 53 -3.63 9.99 2.84
N ALA A 54 -2.44 9.44 2.57
CA ALA A 54 -1.65 9.82 1.41
C ALA A 54 -2.28 9.36 0.09
N VAL A 55 -2.88 8.17 0.04
CA VAL A 55 -3.64 7.65 -1.11
C VAL A 55 -4.78 8.60 -1.45
N ASP A 56 -5.59 8.95 -0.46
CA ASP A 56 -6.72 9.89 -0.59
C ASP A 56 -6.24 11.28 -1.05
N SER A 57 -5.18 11.79 -0.43
CA SER A 57 -4.56 13.08 -0.81
C SER A 57 -3.97 13.09 -2.22
N LEU A 58 -3.56 11.93 -2.74
CA LEU A 58 -3.06 11.76 -4.10
C LEU A 58 -4.19 11.54 -5.12
N GLY A 59 -5.44 11.41 -4.67
CA GLY A 59 -6.60 11.11 -5.52
C GLY A 59 -6.58 9.68 -6.09
N LEU A 60 -5.93 8.75 -5.39
CA LEU A 60 -5.86 7.34 -5.75
C LEU A 60 -7.01 6.57 -5.08
N GLU A 61 -7.30 5.38 -5.60
CA GLU A 61 -8.38 4.56 -5.07
C GLU A 61 -7.84 3.52 -4.08
N LEU A 62 -8.33 3.55 -2.83
CA LEU A 62 -7.99 2.53 -1.83
C LEU A 62 -8.92 1.33 -2.01
N LEU A 63 -8.39 0.20 -2.49
CA LEU A 63 -9.18 -1.03 -2.67
C LEU A 63 -9.51 -1.70 -1.33
N GLY A 64 -8.62 -1.58 -0.35
CA GLY A 64 -8.85 -2.10 0.99
C GLY A 64 -7.58 -2.37 1.76
N ILE A 65 -7.76 -2.72 3.03
CA ILE A 65 -6.68 -3.08 3.95
C ILE A 65 -6.97 -4.48 4.48
N ARG A 66 -6.01 -5.38 4.35
CA ARG A 66 -6.01 -6.70 4.97
C ARG A 66 -4.96 -6.72 6.07
N GLU A 67 -5.15 -7.59 7.05
CA GLU A 67 -4.16 -7.84 8.10
C GLU A 67 -4.01 -9.34 8.23
N GLU A 68 -2.79 -9.82 8.04
CA GLU A 68 -2.44 -11.23 8.03
C GLU A 68 -1.10 -11.38 8.77
N ASP A 69 -1.02 -12.32 9.72
CA ASP A 69 0.22 -12.61 10.46
C ASP A 69 0.93 -11.37 11.08
N GLN A 70 0.16 -10.41 11.62
CA GLN A 70 0.65 -9.13 12.19
C GLN A 70 1.25 -8.16 11.16
N VAL A 71 1.12 -8.46 9.87
CA VAL A 71 1.45 -7.59 8.74
C VAL A 71 0.15 -7.03 8.19
N TRP A 72 0.07 -5.72 8.04
CA TRP A 72 -1.01 -5.09 7.30
C TRP A 72 -0.63 -5.03 5.81
N HIS A 73 -1.60 -5.26 4.94
CA HIS A 73 -1.50 -5.23 3.49
C HIS A 73 -2.52 -4.22 2.96
N ILE A 74 -2.04 -3.14 2.39
CA ILE A 74 -2.85 -2.05 1.85
C ILE A 74 -2.86 -2.15 0.33
N PHE A 75 -4.04 -2.32 -0.26
CA PHE A 75 -4.22 -2.41 -1.69
C PHE A 75 -4.71 -1.08 -2.24
N ILE A 76 -4.00 -0.54 -3.22
CA ILE A 76 -4.23 0.78 -3.82
C ILE A 76 -4.30 0.60 -5.33
N GLN A 77 -5.28 1.20 -5.97
CA GLN A 77 -5.36 1.30 -7.42
C GLN A 77 -5.00 2.71 -7.86
N LYS A 78 -4.18 2.79 -8.92
CA LYS A 78 -3.80 4.06 -9.55
C LYS A 78 -4.75 4.48 -10.67
#